data_AF-A0A8K0N4L8-F1
#
_entry.id   AF-A0A8K0N4L8-F1
#
_cell.length_a   1.000
_cell.length_b   1.000
_cell.length_c   1.000
_cell.angle_alpha   90.00
_cell.angle_beta   90.00
_cell.angle_gamma   90.00
#
_symmetry.space_group_name_H-M   'P 1'
#
loop_
_entity.id
_entity.type
_entity.pdbx_description
1 polymer ?
#
loop_
_entity_poly.entity_id
_entity_poly.type
_entity_poly.pdbx_seq_one_letter_code
_entity_poly.pdbx_strand_id
1 'polypeptide(L)'
;MRFDWTGQSEILECDRNVIIKRAAIPARDLRIPGPVISRSANILAREKAIVVNLEFIKAIVTAEEVLLLDPLSQEVLPFVDQLRQQLPLKSPFRIHKPGHAG
;
A
#
# COMPACT_ATOMS: atom_id res chain seq x y z
N MET A 1 -6.74 5.26 2.40
CA MET A 1 -6.09 6.01 1.30
C MET A 1 -5.82 5.04 0.17
N ARG A 2 -6.11 5.44 -1.06
CA ARG A 2 -5.76 4.71 -2.27
C ARG A 2 -4.59 5.40 -2.94
N PHE A 3 -3.59 4.63 -3.38
CA PHE A 3 -2.61 5.05 -4.36
C PHE A 3 -2.88 4.26 -5.65
N ASP A 4 -3.03 4.93 -6.78
CA ASP A 4 -3.18 4.24 -8.06
C ASP A 4 -1.83 3.87 -8.68
N TRP A 5 -1.87 3.15 -9.79
CA TRP A 5 -0.67 2.71 -10.54
C TRP A 5 0.21 3.87 -11.06
N THR A 6 -0.29 5.12 -11.10
CA THR A 6 0.50 6.31 -11.45
C THR A 6 1.15 6.97 -10.23
N GLY A 7 0.81 6.52 -9.03
CA GLY A 7 1.26 7.08 -7.76
C GLY A 7 0.38 8.22 -7.24
N GLN A 8 -0.74 8.54 -7.90
CA GLN A 8 -1.70 9.52 -7.42
C GLN A 8 -2.43 8.96 -6.19
N SER A 9 -2.62 9.80 -5.16
CA SER A 9 -3.21 9.38 -3.89
C SER A 9 -4.51 10.11 -3.57
N GLU A 10 -5.51 9.39 -3.06
CA GLU A 10 -6.76 9.97 -2.56
C GLU A 10 -7.22 9.34 -1.24
N ILE A 11 -7.98 10.10 -0.45
CA ILE A 11 -8.70 9.56 0.70
C ILE A 11 -10.02 9.00 0.18
N LEU A 12 -10.28 7.75 0.54
CA LEU A 12 -11.45 7.01 0.10
C LEU A 12 -12.05 6.31 1.32
N GLU A 13 -13.35 6.51 1.54
CA GLU A 13 -14.14 5.69 2.45
C GLU A 13 -14.63 4.45 1.71
N CYS A 14 -14.36 3.27 2.27
CA CYS A 14 -14.70 2.00 1.64
C CYS A 14 -15.16 0.99 2.69
N ASP A 15 -16.29 0.36 2.41
CA ASP A 15 -16.76 -0.76 3.22
C ASP A 15 -15.84 -1.97 3.07
N ARG A 16 -15.72 -2.73 4.17
CA ARG A 16 -14.97 -4.00 4.22
C ARG A 16 -15.31 -4.93 3.05
N ASN A 17 -16.61 -5.07 2.74
CA ASN A 17 -17.09 -5.96 1.67
C ASN A 17 -16.66 -5.48 0.28
N VAL A 18 -16.55 -4.17 0.07
CA VAL A 18 -16.05 -3.59 -1.18
C VAL A 18 -14.57 -3.93 -1.34
N ILE A 19 -13.77 -3.76 -0.28
CA ILE A 19 -12.34 -4.08 -0.27
C ILE A 19 -12.09 -5.57 -0.59
N ILE A 20 -12.82 -6.47 0.07
CA ILE A 20 -12.74 -7.93 -0.15
C ILE A 20 -12.95 -8.27 -1.64
N LYS A 21 -14.01 -7.72 -2.24
CA LYS A 21 -14.34 -7.96 -3.65
C LYS A 21 -13.30 -7.34 -4.58
N ARG A 22 -12.89 -6.10 -4.31
CA ARG A 22 -11.94 -5.33 -5.11
C ARG A 22 -10.57 -5.99 -5.17
N ALA A 23 -10.06 -6.46 -4.02
CA ALA A 23 -8.75 -7.10 -3.92
C ALA A 23 -8.77 -8.62 -4.14
N ALA A 24 -9.94 -9.22 -4.36
CA ALA A 24 -10.13 -10.66 -4.47
C ALA A 24 -9.48 -11.47 -3.33
N ILE A 25 -9.61 -10.99 -2.09
CA ILE A 25 -9.07 -11.65 -0.89
C ILE A 25 -10.18 -12.25 -0.03
N PRO A 26 -9.95 -13.37 0.69
CA PRO A 26 -10.93 -13.88 1.64
C PRO A 26 -11.05 -12.96 2.86
N ALA A 27 -12.27 -12.88 3.43
CA ALA A 27 -12.58 -11.98 4.55
C ALA A 27 -11.67 -12.14 5.79
N ARG A 28 -11.11 -13.34 5.99
CA ARG A 28 -10.18 -13.64 7.09
C ARG A 28 -8.87 -12.86 7.00
N ASP A 29 -8.47 -12.43 5.80
CA ASP A 29 -7.22 -11.70 5.60
C ASP A 29 -7.31 -10.25 6.08
N LEU A 30 -8.53 -9.70 6.17
CA LEU A 30 -8.77 -8.40 6.77
C LEU A 30 -8.86 -8.45 8.30
N ARG A 31 -9.06 -9.64 8.88
CA ARG A 31 -9.12 -9.80 10.32
C ARG A 31 -7.70 -9.93 10.84
N ILE A 32 -7.29 -8.97 11.67
CA ILE A 32 -6.11 -9.12 12.51
C ILE A 32 -6.40 -10.28 13.48
N PRO A 33 -5.57 -11.33 13.56
CA PRO A 33 -5.74 -12.37 14.56
C PRO A 33 -5.66 -11.77 15.98
N GLY A 34 -6.60 -12.08 16.87
CA GLY A 34 -6.46 -11.81 18.31
C GLY A 34 -5.66 -12.92 19.02
N PRO A 35 -5.36 -12.83 20.34
CA PRO A 35 -5.28 -11.67 21.21
C PRO A 35 -3.90 -10.97 21.16
N VAL A 36 -3.92 -9.67 21.45
CA VAL A 36 -2.82 -8.71 21.29
C VAL A 36 -1.81 -8.86 22.42
N ILE A 37 -0.74 -9.63 22.17
CA ILE A 37 0.51 -9.52 22.95
C ILE A 37 1.76 -9.51 22.07
N SER A 38 1.63 -9.83 20.79
CA SER A 38 2.69 -9.61 19.80
C SER A 38 2.19 -8.60 18.77
N ARG A 39 3.02 -7.60 18.48
CA ARG A 39 3.04 -6.90 17.19
C ARG A 39 3.20 -7.96 16.09
N SER A 40 2.09 -8.53 15.65
CA SER A 40 2.11 -9.54 14.60
C SER A 40 2.44 -8.83 13.28
N ALA A 41 3.65 -9.04 12.79
CA ALA A 41 4.05 -8.63 11.46
C ALA A 41 3.77 -9.81 10.51
N ASN A 42 2.93 -9.61 9.51
CA ASN A 42 2.74 -10.59 8.44
C ASN A 42 2.57 -9.92 7.08
N ILE A 43 3.03 -10.62 6.06
CA ILE A 43 2.79 -10.30 4.66
C ILE A 43 2.24 -11.58 4.04
N LEU A 44 1.01 -11.51 3.54
CA LEU A 44 0.31 -12.64 2.94
C LEU A 44 0.24 -12.45 1.43
N ALA A 45 0.89 -13.32 0.69
CA ALA A 45 0.70 -13.41 -0.74
C ALA A 45 -0.64 -14.10 -1.05
N ARG A 46 -1.41 -13.50 -1.96
CA ARG A 46 -2.60 -14.06 -2.59
C ARG A 46 -2.41 -14.01 -4.10
N GLU A 47 -3.32 -14.66 -4.81
CA GLU A 47 -3.27 -14.72 -6.27
C GLU A 47 -3.26 -13.33 -6.93
N LYS A 48 -4.04 -12.38 -6.41
CA LYS A 48 -4.21 -11.03 -6.99
C LYS A 48 -3.85 -9.88 -6.04
N ALA A 49 -3.35 -10.20 -4.86
CA ALA A 49 -3.07 -9.20 -3.83
C ALA A 49 -1.95 -9.62 -2.89
N ILE A 50 -1.31 -8.63 -2.28
CA ILE A 50 -0.43 -8.79 -1.13
C ILE A 50 -1.10 -8.05 0.04
N VAL A 51 -1.40 -8.78 1.11
CA VAL A 51 -1.95 -8.21 2.34
C VAL A 51 -0.80 -7.97 3.30
N VAL A 52 -0.63 -6.72 3.74
CA VAL A 52 0.45 -6.25 4.60
C VAL A 52 -0.14 -5.85 5.94
N ASN A 53 0.37 -6.44 7.02
CA ASN A 53 0.05 -6.06 8.39
C ASN A 53 1.35 -5.97 9.19
N LEU A 54 1.90 -4.77 9.34
CA LEU A 54 3.19 -4.51 9.97
C LEU A 54 3.04 -3.40 11.01
N GLU A 55 3.02 -3.76 12.30
CA GLU A 55 2.79 -2.83 13.41
C GLU A 55 1.59 -1.89 13.15
N PHE A 56 1.86 -0.64 12.74
CA PHE A 56 0.85 0.38 12.44
C PHE A 56 0.43 0.41 10.96
N ILE A 57 1.21 -0.18 10.07
CA ILE A 57 0.97 -0.18 8.62
C ILE A 57 0.12 -1.38 8.23
N LYS A 58 -1.11 -1.10 7.79
CA LYS A 58 -2.03 -2.09 7.23
C LYS A 58 -2.37 -1.69 5.81
N ALA A 59 -1.97 -2.51 4.85
CA ALA A 59 -2.17 -2.21 3.44
C ALA A 59 -2.57 -3.45 2.63
N ILE A 60 -3.21 -3.21 1.50
CA ILE A 60 -3.43 -4.20 0.46
C ILE A 60 -2.84 -3.66 -0.82
N VAL A 61 -1.94 -4.42 -1.42
CA VAL A 61 -1.31 -4.09 -2.69
C VAL A 61 -1.91 -5.00 -3.75
N THR A 62 -2.40 -4.41 -4.84
CA THR A 62 -2.91 -5.10 -6.03
C THR A 62 -2.10 -4.65 -7.25
N ALA A 63 -2.43 -5.16 -8.44
CA ALA A 63 -1.80 -4.68 -9.67
C ALA A 63 -2.22 -3.25 -10.02
N GLU A 64 -3.42 -2.84 -9.62
CA GLU A 64 -4.00 -1.54 -9.99
C GLU A 64 -3.76 -0.44 -8.95
N GLU A 65 -3.61 -0.82 -7.67
CA GLU A 65 -3.59 0.13 -6.57
C GLU A 65 -3.03 -0.42 -5.25
N VAL A 66 -2.69 0.51 -4.35
CA VAL A 66 -2.41 0.25 -2.94
C VAL A 66 -3.50 0.88 -2.09
N LEU A 67 -4.14 0.08 -1.23
CA LEU A 67 -5.08 0.54 -0.22
C LEU A 67 -4.41 0.55 1.15
N LEU A 68 -4.20 1.73 1.72
CA LEU A 68 -3.66 1.93 3.07
C LEU A 68 -4.79 2.28 4.05
N LEU A 69 -4.85 1.56 5.16
CA LEU A 69 -5.82 1.78 6.23
C LEU A 69 -5.40 2.96 7.13
N ASP A 70 -6.39 3.72 7.63
CA ASP A 70 -6.25 4.80 8.61
C ASP A 70 -5.06 5.76 8.35
N PRO A 71 -4.96 6.35 7.14
CA PRO A 71 -3.81 7.15 6.71
C PRO A 71 -3.62 8.46 7.50
N LEU A 72 -4.58 8.85 8.34
CA LEU A 72 -4.54 10.08 9.15
C LEU A 72 -4.10 9.81 10.60
N SER A 73 -3.86 8.56 10.98
CA SER A 73 -3.33 8.22 12.30
C SER A 73 -1.86 8.66 12.43
N GLN A 74 -1.46 9.10 13.64
CA GLN A 74 -0.16 9.72 13.86
C GLN A 74 1.01 8.79 13.53
N GLU A 75 0.84 7.50 13.77
CA GLU A 75 1.84 6.47 13.54
C GLU A 75 2.00 6.14 12.04
N VAL A 76 0.97 6.40 11.23
CA VAL A 76 0.94 6.08 9.80
C VAL A 76 1.30 7.30 8.93
N LEU A 77 1.06 8.52 9.41
CA LEU A 77 1.34 9.76 8.68
C LEU A 77 2.76 9.83 8.08
N PRO A 78 3.86 9.50 8.81
CA PRO A 78 5.20 9.54 8.23
C PRO A 78 5.36 8.61 7.03
N PHE A 79 4.71 7.44 7.07
CA PHE A 79 4.73 6.47 5.98
C PHE A 79 3.93 6.95 4.77
N VAL A 80 2.78 7.59 4.99
CA VAL A 80 1.99 8.21 3.91
C VAL A 80 2.81 9.25 3.16
N ASP A 81 3.52 10.11 3.86
CA ASP A 81 4.35 11.15 3.26
C ASP A 81 5.50 10.56 2.44
N GLN A 82 6.11 9.47 2.92
CA GLN A 82 7.12 8.73 2.16
C GLN A 82 6.54 8.13 0.88
N LEU A 83 5.38 7.47 0.95
CA LEU A 83 4.72 6.89 -0.23
C LEU A 83 4.41 7.95 -1.28
N ARG A 84 3.88 9.11 -0.88
CA ARG A 84 3.60 10.23 -1.80
C ARG A 84 4.84 10.79 -2.48
N GLN A 85 6.02 10.66 -1.86
CA GLN A 85 7.28 11.11 -2.45
C GLN A 85 7.93 10.06 -3.37
N GLN A 86 7.68 8.77 -3.10
CA GLN A 86 8.35 7.65 -3.77
C GLN A 86 7.53 7.02 -4.90
N LEU A 87 6.21 6.97 -4.77
CA LEU A 87 5.33 6.30 -5.73
C LEU A 87 5.05 7.07 -7.03
N PRO A 88 5.01 8.42 -7.08
CA PRO A 88 4.83 9.10 -8.35
C PRO A 88 5.91 8.65 -9.33
N LEU A 89 5.48 8.30 -10.55
CA LEU A 89 6.40 7.98 -11.64
C LEU A 89 7.25 9.24 -11.95
N LYS A 90 8.38 9.39 -11.27
CA LYS A 90 9.45 10.29 -11.73
C LYS A 90 9.86 9.73 -13.08
N SER A 91 9.74 10.54 -14.13
CA SER A 91 9.94 10.23 -15.55
C SER A 91 10.83 9.02 -15.87
N PRO A 92 10.46 8.25 -16.91
CA PRO A 92 11.01 6.93 -17.18
C PRO A 92 12.51 7.04 -17.46
N PHE A 93 13.29 6.21 -16.78
CA PHE A 93 14.72 5.99 -17.04
C PHE A 93 15.56 7.27 -17.18
N ARG A 94 16.25 7.68 -16.10
CA ARG A 94 17.57 8.28 -16.28
C ARG A 94 18.51 7.20 -16.81
N ILE A 95 18.41 6.89 -18.10
CA ILE A 95 19.56 6.34 -18.84
C ILE A 95 20.62 7.42 -18.71
N HIS A 96 21.66 7.13 -17.92
CA HIS A 96 22.89 7.89 -17.95
C HIS A 96 23.37 7.87 -19.41
N LYS A 97 23.13 8.94 -20.18
CA LYS A 97 23.87 9.15 -21.42
C LYS A 97 25.30 9.47 -21.00
N PRO A 98 26.31 8.69 -21.39
CA PRO A 98 27.70 9.08 -21.15
C PRO A 98 27.91 10.38 -21.94
N GLY A 99 28.37 11.41 -21.23
CA GLY A 99 28.67 12.71 -21.82
C GLY A 99 29.65 12.54 -22.97
N HIS A 100 29.28 13.05 -24.15
CA HIS A 100 30.26 13.38 -25.17
C HIS A 100 30.98 14.65 -24.70
N ALA A 101 32.24 14.51 -24.29
CA ALA A 101 33.17 15.62 -24.31
C ALA A 101 33.80 15.65 -25.72
N GLY A 102 33.54 16.73 -26.44
CA GLY A 102 34.38 17.17 -27.55
C GLY A 102 35.56 18.00 -27.04
#